data_AF-A0A2P2JBR2-F1
#
_entry.id   AF-A0A2P2JBR2-F1
#
_cell.length_a   1.000
_cell.length_b   1.000
_cell.length_c   1.000
_cell.angle_alpha   90.00
_cell.angle_beta   90.00
_cell.angle_gamma   90.00
#
_symmetry.space_group_name_H-M   'P 1'
#
loop_
_entity.id
_entity.type
_entity.pdbx_description
1 polymer ?
#
loop_
_entity_poly.entity_id
_entity_poly.type
_entity_poly.pdbx_seq_one_letter_code
_entity_poly.pdbx_strand_id
1 'polypeptide(L)'
;MDDLLAFLDSPQEGATDYFVSLVVHNIDGPGLRDSENQQFLARIASCSCVRIVASIDHVNAPLLWDKQMVHTQFNWCWYHVPTFAPYKVEGIFFPPILAHSNTAKSAKTAAIVLQSLTPNAQSVFKILVEYQLSHPDEEGMLIDNLYTASRECFLVGSQVTLNSHLTEFKDHELVKIRKHPDGQDCLYIPLATDALEKLLSEIST
;
A
#
# COMPACT_ATOMS: atom_id res chain seq x y z
N MET A 1 3.42 -25.79 3.47
CA MET A 1 2.35 -25.42 2.51
C MET A 1 2.29 -26.44 1.39
N ASP A 2 3.45 -26.89 0.87
CA ASP A 2 3.52 -27.96 -0.12
C ASP A 2 2.91 -29.29 0.37
N ASP A 3 2.98 -29.62 1.66
CA ASP A 3 2.32 -30.82 2.22
C ASP A 3 0.79 -30.77 2.14
N LEU A 4 0.19 -29.56 2.22
CA LEU A 4 -1.25 -29.35 2.10
C LEU A 4 -1.70 -29.46 0.64
N LEU A 5 -0.88 -28.95 -0.29
CA LEU A 5 -1.11 -29.10 -1.73
C LEU A 5 -0.94 -30.56 -2.15
N ALA A 6 0.06 -31.27 -1.63
CA ALA A 6 0.26 -32.70 -1.87
C ALA A 6 -0.88 -33.55 -1.27
N PHE A 7 -1.48 -33.13 -0.15
CA PHE A 7 -2.68 -33.76 0.40
C PHE A 7 -3.90 -33.54 -0.50
N LEU A 8 -4.07 -32.34 -1.07
CA LEU A 8 -5.15 -32.03 -2.01
C LEU A 8 -4.98 -32.74 -3.36
N ASP A 9 -3.74 -33.01 -3.79
CA ASP A 9 -3.44 -33.79 -5.00
C ASP A 9 -3.46 -35.31 -4.76
N SER A 10 -3.50 -35.76 -3.50
CA SER A 10 -3.53 -37.20 -3.20
C SER A 10 -4.87 -37.80 -3.63
N PRO A 11 -4.87 -38.87 -4.46
CA PRO A 11 -6.10 -39.54 -4.85
C PRO A 11 -6.67 -40.26 -3.63
N GLN A 12 -7.67 -39.66 -2.99
CA GLN A 12 -8.45 -40.33 -1.96
C GLN A 12 -9.29 -41.43 -2.63
N GLU A 13 -8.78 -42.67 -2.58
CA GLU A 13 -9.53 -43.89 -2.92
C GLU A 13 -10.69 -44.06 -1.92
N GLY A 14 -11.83 -43.43 -2.20
CA GLY A 14 -12.98 -43.50 -1.31
C GLY A 14 -14.09 -42.53 -1.67
N ALA A 15 -14.74 -42.77 -2.82
CA ALA A 15 -16.08 -42.31 -3.21
C ALA A 15 -16.74 -41.25 -2.31
N THR A 16 -16.27 -40.01 -2.42
CA THR A 16 -17.03 -38.78 -2.18
C THR A 16 -16.35 -37.68 -2.98
N ASP A 17 -16.98 -37.21 -4.05
CA ASP A 17 -16.51 -36.09 -4.88
C ASP A 17 -16.56 -34.79 -4.06
N TYR A 18 -15.66 -34.63 -3.09
CA TYR A 18 -15.50 -33.39 -2.35
C TYR A 18 -14.73 -32.42 -3.23
N PHE A 19 -15.45 -31.46 -3.81
CA PHE A 19 -14.86 -30.32 -4.48
C PHE A 19 -14.99 -29.08 -3.60
N VAL A 20 -13.91 -28.31 -3.48
CA VAL A 20 -13.90 -27.04 -2.77
C VAL A 20 -14.13 -25.94 -3.80
N SER A 21 -15.23 -25.20 -3.64
CA SER A 21 -15.49 -24.02 -4.48
C SER A 21 -14.97 -22.77 -3.79
N LEU A 22 -13.96 -22.14 -4.38
CA LEU A 22 -13.40 -20.88 -3.94
C LEU A 22 -14.03 -19.74 -4.75
N VAL A 23 -14.71 -18.83 -4.07
CA VAL A 23 -15.27 -17.62 -4.69
C VAL A 23 -14.43 -16.43 -4.24
N VAL A 24 -13.75 -15.78 -5.18
CA VAL A 24 -12.87 -14.63 -4.93
C VAL A 24 -13.50 -13.38 -5.53
N HIS A 25 -14.00 -12.50 -4.67
CA HIS A 25 -14.40 -11.17 -5.11
C HIS A 25 -13.16 -10.30 -5.30
N ASN A 26 -13.07 -9.63 -6.46
CA ASN A 26 -12.04 -8.65 -6.80
C ASN A 26 -10.61 -9.23 -6.65
N ILE A 27 -10.26 -10.24 -7.48
CA ILE A 27 -8.95 -10.93 -7.42
C ILE A 27 -7.74 -10.00 -7.63
N ASP A 28 -7.98 -8.86 -8.26
CA ASP A 28 -7.06 -7.76 -8.52
C ASP A 28 -6.97 -6.74 -7.36
N GLY A 29 -7.54 -7.07 -6.19
CA GLY A 29 -7.48 -6.23 -5.01
C GLY A 29 -6.04 -5.96 -4.56
N PRO A 30 -5.76 -4.82 -3.89
CA PRO A 30 -4.40 -4.38 -3.58
C PRO A 30 -3.61 -5.38 -2.73
N GLY A 31 -4.26 -6.18 -1.88
CA GLY A 31 -3.59 -7.22 -1.07
C GLY A 31 -3.32 -8.54 -1.80
N LEU A 32 -3.91 -8.75 -2.98
CA LEU A 32 -3.70 -9.95 -3.80
C LEU A 32 -2.90 -9.66 -5.06
N ARG A 33 -2.51 -8.40 -5.29
CA ARG A 33 -1.79 -7.98 -6.49
C ARG A 33 -0.34 -8.49 -6.55
N ASP A 34 0.20 -8.91 -5.41
CA ASP A 34 1.57 -9.44 -5.33
C ASP A 34 1.74 -10.71 -6.16
N SER A 35 2.88 -10.81 -6.85
CA SER A 35 3.18 -11.96 -7.71
C SER A 35 3.18 -13.27 -6.94
N GLU A 36 3.66 -13.27 -5.70
CA GLU A 36 3.66 -14.45 -4.83
C GLU A 36 2.24 -14.95 -4.55
N ASN A 37 1.33 -14.05 -4.16
CA ASN A 37 -0.06 -14.40 -3.87
C ASN A 37 -0.79 -14.96 -5.10
N GLN A 38 -0.55 -14.36 -6.27
CA GLN A 38 -1.09 -14.86 -7.54
C GLN A 38 -0.51 -16.23 -7.90
N GLN A 39 0.78 -16.48 -7.64
CA GLN A 39 1.41 -17.79 -7.85
C GLN A 39 0.82 -18.86 -6.92
N PHE A 40 0.55 -18.53 -5.66
CA PHE A 40 -0.10 -19.46 -4.74
C PHE A 40 -1.53 -19.79 -5.18
N LEU A 41 -2.32 -18.78 -5.59
CA LEU A 41 -3.65 -19.00 -6.14
C LEU A 41 -3.63 -19.87 -7.39
N ALA A 42 -2.63 -19.68 -8.24
CA ALA A 42 -2.47 -20.46 -9.46
C ALA A 42 -2.15 -21.94 -9.16
N ARG A 43 -1.29 -22.20 -8.17
CA ARG A 43 -1.03 -23.57 -7.69
C ARG A 43 -2.28 -24.22 -7.13
N ILE A 44 -3.08 -23.49 -6.35
CA ILE A 44 -4.35 -23.98 -5.80
C ILE A 44 -5.35 -24.28 -6.94
N ALA A 45 -5.39 -23.46 -7.99
CA ALA A 45 -6.25 -23.67 -9.15
C ALA A 45 -5.88 -24.91 -9.97
N SER A 46 -4.61 -25.34 -9.91
CA SER A 46 -4.12 -26.54 -10.59
C SER A 46 -4.58 -27.84 -9.93
N CYS A 47 -5.02 -27.80 -8.67
CA CYS A 47 -5.49 -28.98 -7.96
C CYS A 47 -6.87 -29.42 -8.48
N SER A 48 -7.04 -30.72 -8.72
CA SER A 48 -8.28 -31.28 -9.30
C SER A 48 -9.50 -31.14 -8.39
N CYS A 49 -9.30 -31.04 -7.07
CA CYS A 49 -10.36 -30.89 -6.08
C CYS A 49 -10.86 -29.46 -5.89
N VAL A 50 -10.20 -28.44 -6.48
CA VAL A 50 -10.54 -27.03 -6.24
C VAL A 50 -11.10 -26.38 -7.50
N ARG A 51 -12.21 -25.67 -7.36
CA ARG A 51 -12.80 -24.87 -8.44
C ARG A 51 -12.85 -23.41 -8.02
N ILE A 52 -12.27 -22.53 -8.83
CA ILE A 52 -12.20 -21.10 -8.53
C ILE A 52 -13.17 -20.34 -9.43
N VAL A 53 -13.94 -19.43 -8.82
CA VAL A 53 -14.70 -18.39 -9.51
C VAL A 53 -14.21 -17.05 -8.98
N ALA A 54 -13.79 -16.17 -9.87
CA ALA A 54 -13.25 -14.86 -9.50
C ALA A 54 -13.94 -13.73 -10.27
N SER A 55 -14.11 -12.58 -9.62
CA SER A 55 -14.45 -11.32 -10.31
C SER A 55 -13.19 -10.46 -10.50
N ILE A 56 -13.20 -9.66 -11.57
CA ILE A 56 -12.12 -8.78 -11.98
C ILE A 56 -12.72 -7.41 -12.26
N ASP A 57 -12.16 -6.37 -11.66
CA ASP A 57 -12.66 -5.00 -11.83
C ASP A 57 -11.62 -4.06 -12.47
N HIS A 58 -10.33 -4.26 -12.20
CA HIS A 58 -9.26 -3.45 -12.78
C HIS A 58 -8.92 -3.85 -14.23
N VAL A 59 -8.82 -2.86 -15.12
CA VAL A 59 -8.51 -3.05 -16.55
C VAL A 59 -7.19 -3.80 -16.77
N ASN A 60 -6.20 -3.53 -15.93
CA ASN A 60 -4.88 -4.16 -16.00
C ASN A 60 -4.79 -5.52 -15.27
N ALA A 61 -5.88 -6.09 -14.76
CA ALA A 61 -5.83 -7.35 -14.04
C ALA A 61 -5.18 -8.50 -14.85
N PRO A 62 -5.40 -8.65 -16.17
CA PRO A 62 -4.71 -9.69 -16.96
C PRO A 62 -3.19 -9.53 -17.01
N LEU A 63 -2.63 -8.36 -16.69
CA LEU A 63 -1.18 -8.14 -16.63
C LEU A 63 -0.52 -8.78 -15.40
N LEU A 64 -1.32 -9.16 -14.39
CA LEU A 64 -0.81 -9.81 -13.19
C LEU A 64 -0.39 -11.26 -13.43
N TRP A 65 -0.82 -11.86 -14.54
CA TRP A 65 -0.58 -13.26 -14.84
C TRP A 65 0.40 -13.44 -15.99
N ASP A 66 1.41 -14.28 -15.76
CA ASP A 66 2.29 -14.72 -16.84
C ASP A 66 1.57 -15.71 -17.76
N LYS A 67 2.02 -15.80 -19.01
CA LYS A 67 1.50 -16.75 -20.02
C LYS A 67 1.48 -18.17 -19.50
N GLN A 68 2.49 -18.57 -18.72
CA GLN A 68 2.52 -19.90 -18.12
C GLN A 68 1.38 -20.06 -17.12
N MET A 69 1.20 -19.15 -16.17
CA MET A 69 0.16 -19.24 -15.12
C MET A 69 -1.25 -19.30 -15.70
N VAL A 70 -1.55 -18.48 -16.71
CA VAL A 70 -2.88 -18.47 -17.34
C VAL A 70 -3.19 -19.79 -18.05
N HIS A 71 -2.22 -20.31 -18.81
CA HIS A 71 -2.45 -21.47 -19.68
C HIS A 71 -2.25 -22.82 -18.98
N THR A 72 -1.36 -22.93 -18.00
CA THR A 72 -1.05 -24.21 -17.36
C THR A 72 -1.78 -24.43 -16.05
N GLN A 73 -2.13 -23.36 -15.31
CA GLN A 73 -2.63 -23.46 -13.94
C GLN A 73 -4.09 -23.02 -13.81
N PHE A 74 -4.42 -21.79 -14.19
CA PHE A 74 -5.77 -21.26 -13.93
C PHE A 74 -6.86 -21.70 -14.91
N ASN A 75 -6.49 -22.11 -16.13
CA ASN A 75 -7.41 -22.53 -17.20
C ASN A 75 -8.72 -21.70 -17.25
N TRP A 76 -8.57 -20.37 -17.32
CA TRP A 76 -9.69 -19.44 -17.15
C TRP A 76 -10.75 -19.56 -18.26
N CYS A 77 -12.02 -19.60 -17.84
CA CYS A 77 -13.16 -19.40 -18.72
C CYS A 77 -13.75 -18.00 -18.49
N TRP A 78 -13.59 -17.12 -19.49
CA TRP A 78 -13.97 -15.71 -19.38
C TRP A 78 -15.45 -15.51 -19.70
N TYR A 79 -16.18 -14.91 -18.75
CA TYR A 79 -17.57 -14.52 -18.93
C TYR A 79 -17.71 -13.00 -18.76
N HIS A 80 -18.31 -12.34 -19.75
CA HIS A 80 -18.60 -10.92 -19.68
C HIS A 80 -19.95 -10.70 -19.02
N VAL A 81 -19.95 -10.26 -17.76
CA VAL A 81 -21.16 -9.99 -16.96
C VAL A 81 -21.12 -8.53 -16.45
N PRO A 82 -21.47 -7.54 -17.29
CA PRO A 82 -21.47 -6.15 -16.88
C PRO A 82 -22.68 -5.89 -15.98
N THR A 83 -22.44 -5.74 -14.68
CA THR A 83 -23.48 -5.27 -13.76
C THR A 83 -23.37 -3.76 -13.66
N PHE A 84 -24.47 -3.03 -13.91
CA PHE A 84 -24.52 -1.56 -13.69
C PHE A 84 -24.74 -1.21 -12.21
N ALA A 85 -24.42 -2.13 -11.30
CA ALA A 85 -24.57 -1.93 -9.87
C ALA A 85 -23.45 -1.03 -9.33
N PRO A 86 -23.73 -0.13 -8.37
CA PRO A 86 -22.69 0.72 -7.80
C PRO A 86 -21.76 -0.07 -6.86
N TYR A 87 -20.46 0.22 -6.95
CA TYR A 87 -19.38 -0.34 -6.12
C TYR A 87 -19.37 0.20 -4.69
N LYS A 88 -20.40 -0.12 -3.92
CA LYS A 88 -20.59 0.40 -2.55
C LYS A 88 -19.64 -0.23 -1.54
N VAL A 89 -19.29 -1.50 -1.70
CA VAL A 89 -18.46 -2.25 -0.73
C VAL A 89 -16.99 -2.08 -1.08
N GLU A 90 -16.69 -2.13 -2.37
CA GLU A 90 -15.35 -2.04 -2.95
C GLU A 90 -14.79 -0.61 -2.82
N GLY A 91 -15.67 0.41 -2.94
CA GLY A 91 -15.30 1.82 -2.84
C GLY A 91 -14.95 2.31 -1.43
N ILE A 92 -15.24 1.56 -0.37
CA ILE A 92 -14.98 1.98 1.03
C ILE A 92 -13.47 2.07 1.30
N PHE A 93 -12.68 1.24 0.62
CA PHE A 93 -11.24 1.15 0.83
C PHE A 93 -10.44 2.15 -0.01
N PHE A 94 -11.07 2.77 -1.00
CA PHE A 94 -10.45 3.82 -1.79
C PHE A 94 -10.65 5.16 -1.09
N PRO A 95 -9.57 5.91 -0.80
CA PRO A 95 -9.71 7.23 -0.23
C PRO A 95 -10.46 8.11 -1.25
N PRO A 96 -11.62 8.69 -0.88
CA PRO A 96 -12.34 9.58 -1.77
C PRO A 96 -11.49 10.83 -2.03
N ILE A 97 -10.93 10.96 -3.23
CA ILE A 97 -10.13 12.14 -3.65
C ILE A 97 -10.96 13.43 -3.57
N LEU A 98 -12.28 13.33 -3.78
CA LEU A 98 -13.20 14.47 -3.78
C LEU A 98 -13.84 14.77 -2.41
N ALA A 99 -13.74 13.87 -1.42
CA ALA A 99 -14.23 14.17 -0.09
C ALA A 99 -13.13 14.92 0.68
N HIS A 100 -13.30 16.23 0.81
CA HIS A 100 -12.51 17.05 1.72
C HIS A 100 -12.85 16.67 3.19
N SER A 101 -12.42 15.50 3.65
CA SER A 101 -12.52 15.12 5.06
C SER A 101 -11.26 15.59 5.79
N ASN A 102 -11.46 16.62 6.61
CA ASN A 102 -10.47 17.32 7.44
C ASN A 102 -9.89 16.46 8.59
N THR A 103 -9.99 15.14 8.50
CA THR A 103 -9.67 14.20 9.59
C THR A 103 -8.97 12.97 9.03
N ALA A 104 -7.69 12.87 9.37
CA ALA A 104 -6.79 11.75 9.14
C ALA A 104 -6.70 11.28 7.68
N LYS A 105 -5.72 11.81 6.95
CA LYS A 105 -5.23 11.16 5.72
C LYS A 105 -4.85 9.73 6.09
N SER A 106 -5.56 8.77 5.52
CA SER A 106 -5.22 7.35 5.65
C SER A 106 -3.77 7.17 5.22
N ALA A 107 -3.00 6.33 5.92
CA ALA A 107 -1.61 6.02 5.59
C ALA A 107 -1.43 5.74 4.08
N LYS A 108 -2.42 5.11 3.45
CA LYS A 108 -2.43 4.83 2.00
C LYS A 108 -2.43 6.09 1.13
N THR A 109 -3.14 7.14 1.51
CA THR A 109 -3.12 8.43 0.79
C THR A 109 -1.78 9.11 0.95
N ALA A 110 -1.21 9.07 2.16
CA ALA A 110 0.13 9.59 2.40
C ALA A 110 1.18 8.82 1.57
N ALA A 111 1.08 7.49 1.47
CA ALA A 111 1.95 6.66 0.64
C ALA A 111 1.88 7.04 -0.85
N ILE A 112 0.69 7.22 -1.41
CA ILE A 112 0.51 7.64 -2.82
C ILE A 112 1.13 9.02 -3.07
N VAL A 113 0.94 9.96 -2.15
CA VAL A 113 1.56 11.28 -2.24
C VAL A 113 3.07 11.16 -2.16
N LEU A 114 3.61 10.38 -1.21
CA LEU A 114 5.04 10.16 -1.04
C LEU A 114 5.68 9.52 -2.28
N GLN A 115 5.01 8.58 -2.94
CA GLN A 115 5.45 8.01 -4.21
C GLN A 115 5.52 9.03 -5.35
N SER A 116 4.74 10.11 -5.27
CA SER A 116 4.75 11.19 -6.27
C SER A 116 5.86 12.22 -6.01
N LEU A 117 6.44 12.22 -4.80
CA LEU A 117 7.52 13.13 -4.41
C LEU A 117 8.88 12.69 -4.94
N THR A 118 9.81 13.64 -5.05
CA THR A 118 11.20 13.34 -5.43
C THR A 118 11.89 12.43 -4.39
N PRO A 119 12.86 11.58 -4.79
CA PRO A 119 13.55 10.68 -3.86
C PRO A 119 14.27 11.42 -2.73
N ASN A 120 14.77 12.63 -3.00
CA ASN A 120 15.35 13.49 -1.97
C ASN A 120 14.29 13.95 -0.96
N ALA A 121 13.10 14.35 -1.43
CA ALA A 121 11.99 14.73 -0.55
C ALA A 121 11.50 13.53 0.29
N GLN A 122 11.42 12.33 -0.30
CA GLN A 122 11.10 11.10 0.45
C GLN A 122 12.14 10.84 1.56
N SER A 123 13.41 11.08 1.27
CA SER A 123 14.50 10.88 2.24
C SER A 123 14.45 11.92 3.37
N VAL A 124 14.14 13.19 3.06
CA VAL A 124 13.92 14.25 4.06
C VAL A 124 12.71 13.90 4.94
N PHE A 125 11.63 13.39 4.33
CA PHE A 125 10.46 12.91 5.08
C PHE A 125 10.82 11.74 6.00
N LYS A 126 11.66 10.79 5.54
CA LYS A 126 12.13 9.66 6.35
C LYS A 126 12.88 10.11 7.61
N ILE A 127 13.80 11.07 7.49
CA ILE A 127 14.51 11.65 8.65
C ILE A 127 13.51 12.24 9.67
N LEU A 128 12.47 12.92 9.17
CA LEU A 128 11.44 13.50 10.02
C LEU A 128 10.60 12.42 10.73
N VAL A 129 10.27 11.33 10.04
CA VAL A 129 9.58 10.17 10.63
C VAL A 129 10.44 9.48 11.70
N GLU A 130 11.71 9.24 11.43
CA GLU A 130 12.66 8.61 12.37
C GLU A 130 12.86 9.47 13.63
N TYR A 131 12.91 10.81 13.48
CA TYR A 131 12.95 11.73 14.62
C TYR A 131 11.67 11.64 15.46
N GLN A 132 10.50 11.64 14.82
CA GLN A 132 9.21 11.56 15.51
C GLN A 132 9.02 10.22 16.25
N LEU A 133 9.55 9.12 15.70
CA LEU A 133 9.51 7.80 16.35
C LEU A 133 10.49 7.69 17.52
N SER A 134 11.65 8.34 17.44
CA SER A 134 12.65 8.34 18.52
C SER A 134 12.28 9.24 19.70
N HIS A 135 11.46 10.28 19.47
CA HIS A 135 11.04 11.23 20.50
C HIS A 135 9.50 11.36 20.56
N PRO A 136 8.77 10.32 21.01
CA PRO A 136 7.30 10.33 21.05
C PRO A 136 6.71 11.36 22.04
N ASP A 137 7.51 11.82 23.02
CA ASP A 137 7.13 12.82 24.02
C ASP A 137 7.36 14.28 23.55
N GLU A 138 8.09 14.51 22.46
CA GLU A 138 8.33 15.86 21.92
C GLU A 138 7.34 16.19 20.79
N GLU A 139 6.70 17.37 20.84
CA GLU A 139 5.70 17.84 19.86
C GLU A 139 6.29 18.27 18.49
N GLY A 140 7.40 17.67 18.06
CA GLY A 140 7.94 17.83 16.70
C GLY A 140 9.40 18.27 16.62
N MET A 141 9.96 18.18 15.41
CA MET A 141 11.35 18.53 15.12
C MET A 141 11.53 20.01 14.75
N LEU A 142 12.58 20.64 15.25
CA LEU A 142 12.98 22.00 14.85
C LEU A 142 13.46 22.05 13.39
N ILE A 143 13.10 23.13 12.66
CA ILE A 143 13.56 23.33 11.28
C ILE A 143 15.09 23.33 11.18
N ASP A 144 15.80 23.89 12.16
CA ASP A 144 17.26 23.95 12.17
C ASP A 144 17.89 22.55 12.33
N ASN A 145 17.27 21.68 13.13
CA ASN A 145 17.71 20.29 13.28
C ASN A 145 17.47 19.50 12.00
N LEU A 146 16.30 19.70 11.36
CA LEU A 146 16.01 19.09 10.06
C LEU A 146 16.99 19.54 8.98
N TYR A 147 17.32 20.83 8.94
CA TYR A 147 18.28 21.38 7.98
C TYR A 147 19.68 20.79 8.19
N THR A 148 20.12 20.69 9.44
CA THR A 148 21.42 20.10 9.78
C THR A 148 21.47 18.63 9.35
N ALA A 149 20.47 17.83 9.73
CA ALA A 149 20.39 16.41 9.36
C ALA A 149 20.28 16.21 7.84
N SER A 150 19.45 17.00 7.16
CA SER A 150 19.29 16.94 5.70
C SER A 150 20.57 17.32 4.96
N ARG A 151 21.37 18.24 5.52
CA ARG A 151 22.65 18.65 4.97
C ARG A 151 23.74 17.60 5.21
N GLU A 152 23.76 16.96 6.38
CA GLU A 152 24.67 15.83 6.69
C GLU A 152 24.41 14.63 5.78
N CYS A 153 23.16 14.37 5.43
CA CYS A 153 22.77 13.33 4.47
C CYS A 153 22.88 13.76 3.00
N PHE A 154 23.40 14.96 2.71
CA PHE A 154 23.52 15.52 1.34
C PHE A 154 22.21 15.59 0.54
N LEU A 155 21.06 15.64 1.22
CA LEU A 155 19.74 15.65 0.58
C LEU A 155 19.36 17.03 0.03
N VAL A 156 19.86 18.09 0.67
CA VAL A 156 19.49 19.47 0.36
C VAL A 156 20.72 20.38 0.26
N GLY A 157 20.84 21.10 -0.85
CA GLY A 157 21.97 22.01 -1.10
C GLY A 157 21.83 23.42 -0.52
N SER A 158 20.61 23.87 -0.20
CA SER A 158 20.35 25.21 0.33
C SER A 158 19.08 25.26 1.19
N GLN A 159 18.98 26.24 2.10
CA GLN A 159 17.75 26.47 2.89
C GLN A 159 16.51 26.72 1.99
N VAL A 160 16.71 27.32 0.82
CA VAL A 160 15.63 27.60 -0.15
C VAL A 160 15.02 26.31 -0.68
N THR A 161 15.88 25.32 -0.99
CA THR A 161 15.44 24.00 -1.44
C THR A 161 14.69 23.25 -0.33
N LEU A 162 15.15 23.36 0.94
CA LEU A 162 14.43 22.79 2.08
C LEU A 162 13.04 23.42 2.23
N ASN A 163 12.95 24.75 2.14
CA ASN A 163 11.68 25.46 2.23
C ASN A 163 10.72 25.07 1.09
N SER A 164 11.22 24.78 -0.11
CA SER A 164 10.41 24.25 -1.20
C SER A 164 9.79 22.89 -0.83
N HIS A 165 10.58 21.96 -0.31
CA HIS A 165 10.08 20.67 0.15
C HIS A 165 9.11 20.79 1.33
N LEU A 166 9.36 21.70 2.28
CA LEU A 166 8.45 21.96 3.39
C LEU A 166 7.11 22.56 2.92
N THR A 167 7.15 23.41 1.90
CA THR A 167 5.94 23.97 1.28
C THR A 167 5.14 22.86 0.60
N GLU A 168 5.81 21.98 -0.13
CA GLU A 168 5.20 20.80 -0.77
C GLU A 168 4.57 19.85 0.27
N PHE A 169 5.26 19.57 1.37
CA PHE A 169 4.70 18.75 2.46
C PHE A 169 3.50 19.41 3.14
N LYS A 170 3.49 20.74 3.24
CA LYS A 170 2.37 21.51 3.79
C LYS A 170 1.18 21.52 2.83
N ASP A 171 1.40 21.69 1.54
CA ASP A 171 0.36 21.69 0.51
C ASP A 171 -0.33 20.32 0.43
N HIS A 172 0.44 19.26 0.65
CA HIS A 172 -0.08 17.90 0.79
C HIS A 172 -0.55 17.56 2.21
N GLU A 173 -0.61 18.52 3.14
CA GLU A 173 -0.95 18.39 4.56
C GLU A 173 -0.33 17.15 5.25
N LEU A 174 0.87 16.75 4.80
CA LEU A 174 1.65 15.66 5.40
C LEU A 174 2.32 16.12 6.68
N VAL A 175 2.70 17.40 6.73
CA VAL A 175 3.35 18.02 7.88
C VAL A 175 2.58 19.26 8.27
N LYS A 176 2.42 19.45 9.58
CA LYS A 176 1.90 20.68 10.16
C LYS A 176 3.04 21.40 10.88
N ILE A 177 3.10 22.71 10.67
CA ILE A 177 4.07 23.58 11.34
C ILE A 177 3.37 24.20 12.54
N ARG A 178 3.86 23.92 13.75
CA ARG A 178 3.40 24.56 14.98
C ARG A 178 4.48 25.52 15.46
N LYS A 179 4.11 26.79 15.66
CA LYS A 179 5.02 27.78 16.26
C LYS A 179 5.05 27.54 17.77
N HIS A 180 6.21 27.21 18.31
CA HIS A 180 6.38 27.13 19.76
C HIS A 180 6.31 28.54 20.37
N PRO A 181 5.85 28.72 21.63
CA PRO A 181 5.90 30.00 22.33
C PRO A 181 7.31 30.63 22.44
N ASP A 182 8.36 29.86 22.14
CA ASP A 182 9.75 30.32 22.08
C ASP A 182 10.14 30.91 20.71
N GLY A 183 9.18 31.05 19.78
CA GLY A 183 9.38 31.66 18.47
C GLY A 183 10.00 30.74 17.41
N GLN A 184 10.34 29.50 17.77
CA GLN A 184 10.86 28.49 16.84
C GLN A 184 9.71 27.69 16.20
N ASP A 185 9.84 27.42 14.91
CA ASP A 185 8.87 26.65 14.13
C ASP A 185 9.19 25.15 14.27
N CYS A 186 8.28 24.38 14.86
CA CYS A 186 8.37 22.93 14.99
C CYS A 186 7.53 22.23 13.90
N LEU A 187 8.09 21.19 13.30
CA LEU A 187 7.44 20.35 12.29
C LEU A 187 6.92 19.07 12.94
N TYR A 188 5.63 18.79 12.79
CA TYR A 188 5.03 17.55 13.29
C TYR A 188 4.17 16.88 12.21
N ILE A 189 4.22 15.54 12.17
CA ILE A 189 3.35 14.76 11.29
C ILE A 189 2.08 14.40 12.09
N PRO A 190 0.88 14.82 11.65
CA PRO A 190 -0.38 14.50 12.32
C PRO A 190 -0.86 13.07 12.00
N LEU A 191 0.00 12.06 12.10
CA LEU A 191 -0.32 10.64 11.92
C LEU A 191 0.03 9.85 13.18
N ALA A 192 -0.73 8.78 13.43
CA ALA A 192 -0.44 7.84 14.52
C ALA A 192 0.91 7.13 14.27
N THR A 193 1.63 6.80 15.35
CA THR A 193 2.91 6.07 15.30
C THR A 193 2.82 4.78 14.49
N ASP A 194 1.75 4.01 14.65
CA ASP A 194 1.51 2.75 13.91
C ASP A 194 1.38 2.97 12.39
N ALA A 195 0.88 4.13 11.96
CA ALA A 195 0.75 4.48 10.56
C ALA A 195 2.09 4.94 9.98
N LEU A 196 2.92 5.60 10.78
CA LEU A 196 4.28 6.02 10.40
C LEU A 196 5.21 4.83 10.16
N GLU A 197 5.15 3.81 11.02
CA GLU A 197 5.93 2.58 10.83
C GLU A 197 5.57 1.85 9.54
N LYS A 198 4.26 1.76 9.24
CA LYS A 198 3.78 1.18 7.97
C LYS A 198 4.26 1.98 6.76
N LEU A 199 4.17 3.31 6.82
CA LEU A 199 4.68 4.18 5.75
C LEU A 199 6.19 4.01 5.55
N LEU A 200 6.96 3.91 6.63
CA LEU A 200 8.42 3.70 6.53
C LEU A 200 8.74 2.35 5.87
N SER A 201 7.98 1.30 6.18
CA SER A 201 8.12 0.00 5.51
C SER A 201 7.77 0.05 4.01
N GLU A 202 6.73 0.80 3.62
CA GLU A 202 6.35 0.97 2.22
C GLU A 202 7.35 1.82 1.43
N ILE A 203 7.96 2.84 2.03
CA ILE A 203 8.98 3.69 1.38
C ILE A 203 10.33 2.97 1.24
N SER A 204 10.62 2.01 2.13
CA SER A 204 11.87 1.24 2.08
C SER A 204 11.84 0.08 1.08
N THR A 205 10.70 -0.18 0.45
CA THR A 205 10.50 -1.26 -0.54
C THR A 205 10.61 -0.71 -1.95
#